data_AF-A0A2D4K2I9-F1
#
_entry.id   AF-A0A2D4K2I9-F1
#
_cell.length_a   1.000
_cell.length_b   1.000
_cell.length_c   1.000
_cell.angle_alpha   90.00
_cell.angle_beta   90.00
_cell.angle_gamma   90.00
#
_symmetry.space_group_name_H-M   'P 1'
#
loop_
_entity.id
_entity.type
_entity.pdbx_description
1 polymer ?
#
loop_
_entity_poly.entity_id
_entity_poly.type
_entity_poly.pdbx_seq_one_letter_code
_entity_poly.pdbx_strand_id
1 'polypeptide(L)'
;GVYPHYVKAPSDNAAKPIKQLLEGGKFKDITVSLSNNNKSSEIHEWWVLNQKNKFLESNKTSLELIVFSDKVSPPSLGFLAGYGIMGLYASVVLVIGKFVREFFSGISHSIMFEELPNVDRILKLCTDIFLVRETGELELEEDLYAKLIFLYRSPETMIKWTREKTN
;
A
#
# COMPACT_ATOMS: atom_id res chain seq x y z
N GLY A 1 13.56 44.58 22.94
CA GLY A 1 13.89 44.28 21.54
C GLY A 1 12.69 43.99 20.69
N VAL A 2 12.92 44.05 19.38
CA VAL A 2 11.92 43.92 18.30
C VAL A 2 12.29 42.77 17.36
N TYR A 3 13.54 42.33 17.36
CA TYR A 3 14.06 41.38 16.38
C TYR A 3 14.09 39.93 16.89
N PRO A 4 13.33 39.00 16.26
CA PRO A 4 13.33 37.59 16.64
C PRO A 4 14.55 36.89 16.05
N HIS A 5 15.53 36.58 16.90
CA HIS A 5 16.78 35.97 16.47
C HIS A 5 16.63 34.49 16.06
N TYR A 6 15.66 33.79 16.66
CA TYR A 6 15.38 32.38 16.40
C TYR A 6 13.96 32.20 15.87
N VAL A 7 13.82 31.64 14.67
CA VAL A 7 12.53 31.39 14.02
C VAL A 7 12.44 29.93 13.62
N LYS A 8 11.27 29.32 13.89
CA LYS A 8 10.91 28.02 13.35
C LYS A 8 10.14 28.23 12.06
N ALA A 9 10.61 27.60 10.99
CA ALA A 9 9.92 27.47 9.72
C ALA A 9 9.29 26.07 9.66
N PRO A 10 8.03 25.91 10.10
CA PRO A 10 7.33 24.64 9.97
C PRO A 10 6.99 24.36 8.51
N SER A 11 6.50 23.15 8.24
CA SER A 11 5.89 22.78 6.95
C SER A 11 4.58 23.54 6.63
N ASP A 12 4.08 24.31 7.58
CA ASP A 12 2.84 25.06 7.53
C ASP A 12 3.11 26.53 7.13
N ASN A 13 2.07 27.28 6.78
CA ASN A 13 2.17 28.61 6.17
C ASN A 13 2.64 29.73 7.13
N ALA A 14 2.95 29.41 8.39
CA ALA A 14 3.27 30.40 9.41
C ALA A 14 4.56 30.06 10.16
N ALA A 15 5.64 30.77 9.82
CA ALA A 15 6.86 30.79 10.62
C ALA A 15 6.62 31.50 11.96
N LYS A 16 7.11 30.93 13.06
CA LYS A 16 6.91 31.44 14.42
C LYS A 16 8.23 31.57 15.15
N PRO A 17 8.44 32.63 15.97
CA PRO A 17 9.62 32.74 16.80
C PRO A 17 9.66 31.62 17.85
N ILE A 18 10.84 31.08 18.12
CA ILE A 18 11.01 29.97 19.07
C ILE A 18 11.10 30.52 20.48
N LYS A 19 10.01 30.40 21.23
CA LYS A 19 9.93 30.96 22.59
C LYS A 19 10.94 30.34 23.56
N GLN A 20 11.29 29.07 23.38
CA GLN A 20 12.24 28.37 24.25
C GLN A 20 13.68 28.88 24.13
N LEU A 21 14.04 29.51 23.01
CA LEU A 21 15.38 30.04 22.75
C LEU A 21 15.49 31.55 23.00
N LEU A 22 14.41 32.20 23.46
CA LEU A 22 14.43 33.61 23.82
C LEU A 22 14.97 33.75 25.25
N GLU A 23 16.17 34.32 25.40
CA GLU A 23 16.73 34.69 26.69
C GLU A 23 15.78 35.67 27.43
N GLY A 24 15.17 35.20 28.52
CA GLY A 24 14.20 35.98 29.30
C GLY A 24 12.92 36.36 28.54
N GLY A 25 12.58 35.65 27.46
CA GLY A 25 11.37 35.90 26.66
C GLY A 25 11.42 37.20 25.84
N LYS A 26 12.59 37.83 25.71
CA LYS A 26 12.76 39.13 25.03
C LYS A 26 13.38 38.94 23.64
N PHE A 27 12.90 39.72 22.69
CA PHE A 27 13.54 39.84 21.38
C PHE A 27 14.83 40.67 21.46
N LYS A 28 15.74 40.47 20.51
CA LYS A 28 17.00 41.22 20.44
C LYS A 28 16.76 42.67 20.03
N ASP A 29 17.63 43.55 20.50
CA ASP A 29 17.62 44.96 20.15
C ASP A 29 18.39 45.20 18.84
N ILE A 30 17.86 46.10 18.03
CA ILE A 30 18.46 46.55 16.78
C ILE A 30 18.71 48.06 16.86
N THR A 31 19.79 48.51 16.24
CA THR A 31 20.13 49.92 16.09
C THR A 31 19.80 50.34 14.67
N VAL A 32 19.20 51.52 14.54
CA VAL A 32 18.80 52.10 13.26
C VAL A 32 19.60 53.37 13.05
N SER A 33 20.26 53.50 11.90
CA SER A 33 21.03 54.68 11.53
C SER A 33 20.69 55.12 10.12
N LEU A 34 20.48 56.41 9.91
CA LEU A 34 20.30 57.00 8.58
C LEU A 34 21.68 57.24 7.95
N SER A 35 21.88 56.73 6.75
CA SER A 35 23.09 56.95 5.95
C SER A 35 22.74 57.85 4.77
N ASN A 36 23.61 58.81 4.46
CA ASN A 36 23.43 59.75 3.36
C ASN A 36 24.71 59.80 2.48
N ASN A 37 24.54 59.89 1.16
CA ASN A 37 25.63 60.09 0.20
C ASN A 37 25.49 61.44 -0.54
N ASN A 38 26.19 62.48 -0.05
CA ASN A 38 26.18 63.83 -0.63
C ASN A 38 27.27 64.08 -1.69
N LYS A 39 27.52 63.12 -2.60
CA LYS A 39 28.58 63.25 -3.63
C LYS A 39 28.11 63.88 -4.94
N SER A 40 26.81 64.01 -5.15
CA SER A 40 26.17 64.71 -6.27
C SER A 40 25.13 65.70 -5.73
N SER A 41 24.62 66.58 -6.58
CA SER A 41 23.52 67.53 -6.29
C SER A 41 22.20 66.85 -5.87
N GLU A 42 22.20 65.52 -5.74
CA GLU A 42 21.07 64.67 -5.37
C GLU A 42 21.33 64.06 -3.99
N ILE A 43 20.38 64.21 -3.08
CA ILE A 43 20.43 63.64 -1.75
C ILE A 43 19.93 62.19 -1.83
N HIS A 44 20.82 61.23 -1.56
CA HIS A 44 20.46 59.81 -1.45
C HIS A 44 20.58 59.34 0.00
N GLU A 45 19.44 58.95 0.58
CA GLU A 45 19.36 58.49 1.97
C GLU A 45 18.80 57.06 2.06
N TRP A 46 19.35 56.26 2.97
CA TRP A 46 18.84 54.92 3.26
C TRP A 46 19.02 54.55 4.73
N TRP A 47 18.18 53.62 5.20
CA TRP A 47 18.26 53.09 6.55
C TRP A 47 19.25 51.95 6.64
N VAL A 48 20.10 51.98 7.67
CA VAL A 48 21.03 50.90 8.01
C VAL A 48 20.60 50.32 9.35
N LEU A 49 20.39 49.00 9.38
CA LEU A 49 20.00 48.24 10.57
C LEU A 49 21.21 47.43 11.07
N ASN A 50 21.46 47.47 12.38
CA ASN A 50 22.52 46.68 12.99
C ASN A 50 22.05 45.99 14.27
N GLN A 51 22.36 44.70 14.40
CA GLN A 51 22.02 43.91 15.58
C GLN A 51 23.15 43.95 16.62
N LYS A 52 22.80 44.10 17.90
CA LYS A 52 23.74 43.93 19.03
C LYS A 52 23.93 42.45 19.35
N ASN A 53 25.14 42.04 19.74
CA ASN A 53 25.49 40.67 20.16
C ASN A 53 25.14 39.61 19.09
N LYS A 54 25.92 39.60 18.00
CA LYS A 54 25.85 38.59 16.92
C LYS A 54 26.80 37.43 17.20
N PHE A 55 26.42 36.23 16.81
CA PHE A 55 27.23 35.02 16.99
C PHE A 55 28.27 34.87 15.87
N LEU A 56 27.88 35.02 14.61
CA LEU A 56 28.77 34.73 13.47
C LEU A 56 29.75 35.87 13.14
N GLU A 57 29.27 37.11 13.05
CA GLU A 57 30.08 38.27 12.61
C GLU A 57 29.84 39.49 13.52
N SER A 58 30.52 39.56 14.66
CA SER A 58 30.34 40.63 15.66
C SER A 58 30.67 42.03 15.15
N ASN A 59 31.65 42.18 14.24
CA ASN A 59 32.20 43.49 13.87
C ASN A 59 31.59 44.13 12.62
N LYS A 60 30.72 43.41 11.89
CA LYS A 60 30.09 43.93 10.66
C LYS A 60 28.79 44.68 10.99
N THR A 61 28.30 45.55 10.12
CA THR A 61 26.92 46.07 10.22
C THR A 61 25.97 45.10 9.52
N SER A 62 25.27 44.26 10.28
CA SER A 62 24.39 43.22 9.72
C SER A 62 23.35 42.72 10.73
N LEU A 63 22.35 42.00 10.22
CA LEU A 63 21.38 41.24 11.00
C LEU A 63 21.65 39.75 10.86
N GLU A 64 21.42 38.98 11.93
CA GLU A 64 21.63 37.52 11.96
C GLU A 64 20.34 36.81 12.36
N LEU A 65 19.81 35.97 11.47
CA LEU A 65 18.59 35.20 11.68
C LEU A 65 18.91 33.71 11.66
N ILE A 66 18.55 33.00 12.73
CA ILE A 66 18.70 31.54 12.81
C ILE A 66 17.34 30.89 12.56
N VAL A 67 17.26 30.11 11.49
CA VAL A 67 16.03 29.45 11.03
C VAL A 67 16.12 27.94 11.26
N PHE A 68 15.17 27.39 12.00
CA PHE A 68 14.99 25.96 12.17
C PHE A 68 13.91 25.49 11.20
N SER A 69 14.32 24.79 10.15
CA SER A 69 13.42 24.24 9.14
C SER A 69 12.96 22.84 9.53
N ASP A 70 11.65 22.63 9.62
CA ASP A 70 11.11 21.29 9.82
C ASP A 70 11.29 20.44 8.56
N LYS A 71 11.60 19.16 8.75
CA LYS A 71 11.61 18.20 7.64
C LYS A 71 10.17 17.91 7.20
N VAL A 72 9.92 17.94 5.91
CA VAL A 72 8.62 17.63 5.33
C VAL A 72 8.61 16.21 4.75
N SER A 73 7.55 15.46 5.00
CA SER A 73 7.33 14.18 4.32
C SER A 73 6.92 14.43 2.87
N PRO A 74 7.37 13.62 1.91
CA PRO A 74 6.91 13.74 0.53
C PRO A 74 5.39 13.52 0.45
N PRO A 75 4.69 14.26 -0.45
CA PRO A 75 3.23 14.24 -0.54
C PRO A 75 2.66 12.86 -0.89
N SER A 76 3.47 11.99 -1.51
CA SER A 76 3.12 10.62 -1.85
C SER A 76 2.91 9.68 -0.66
N LEU A 77 3.49 9.99 0.51
CA LEU A 77 3.39 9.13 1.70
C LEU A 77 2.04 9.28 2.43
N GLY A 78 1.44 10.47 2.38
CA GLY A 78 0.19 10.78 3.07
C GLY A 78 -1.03 10.06 2.47
N PHE A 79 -1.03 9.83 1.16
CA PHE A 79 -2.09 9.10 0.46
C PHE A 79 -2.15 7.62 0.87
N LEU A 80 -0.98 6.98 1.04
CA LEU A 80 -0.87 5.58 1.43
C LEU A 80 -1.27 5.35 2.89
N ALA A 81 -0.91 6.29 3.78
CA ALA A 81 -1.11 6.16 5.22
C ALA A 81 -2.59 6.26 5.66
N GLY A 82 -3.45 6.92 4.87
CA GLY A 82 -4.87 7.09 5.20
C GLY A 82 -5.78 6.03 4.57
N TYR A 83 -6.16 6.24 3.31
CA TYR A 83 -7.15 5.41 2.63
C TYR A 83 -6.54 4.15 1.99
N GLY A 84 -5.24 4.16 1.70
CA GLY A 84 -4.55 3.03 1.07
C GLY A 84 -4.55 1.77 1.93
N ILE A 85 -4.18 1.90 3.21
CA ILE A 85 -4.15 0.75 4.14
C ILE A 85 -5.55 0.17 4.40
N MET A 86 -6.56 1.03 4.53
CA MET A 86 -7.95 0.59 4.71
C MET A 86 -8.49 -0.13 3.47
N GLY A 87 -8.19 0.38 2.27
CA GLY A 87 -8.53 -0.28 1.02
C GLY A 87 -7.85 -1.64 0.85
N LEU A 88 -6.58 -1.74 1.21
CA LEU A 88 -5.83 -2.99 1.20
C LEU A 88 -6.39 -4.00 2.22
N TYR A 89 -6.75 -3.55 3.41
CA TYR A 89 -7.40 -4.41 4.40
C TYR A 89 -8.73 -4.96 3.87
N ALA A 90 -9.60 -4.07 3.36
CA ALA A 90 -10.89 -4.47 2.83
C ALA A 90 -10.76 -5.45 1.65
N SER A 91 -9.79 -5.23 0.75
CA SER A 91 -9.58 -6.12 -0.40
C SER A 91 -9.14 -7.53 0.04
N VAL A 92 -8.18 -7.63 0.96
CA VAL A 92 -7.73 -8.93 1.48
C VAL A 92 -8.87 -9.68 2.17
N VAL A 93 -9.65 -8.99 3.01
CA VAL A 93 -10.79 -9.58 3.71
C VAL A 93 -11.86 -10.08 2.72
N LEU A 94 -12.18 -9.30 1.69
CA LEU A 94 -13.13 -9.70 0.66
C LEU A 94 -12.63 -10.91 -0.14
N VAL A 95 -11.35 -10.96 -0.47
CA VAL A 95 -10.73 -12.10 -1.17
C VAL A 95 -10.82 -13.36 -0.32
N ILE A 96 -10.43 -13.30 0.96
CA ILE A 96 -10.53 -14.45 1.87
C ILE A 96 -11.99 -14.88 2.02
N GLY A 97 -12.91 -13.93 2.20
CA GLY A 97 -14.35 -14.22 2.30
C GLY A 97 -14.91 -14.90 1.04
N LYS A 98 -14.45 -14.50 -0.15
CA LYS A 98 -14.79 -15.17 -1.40
C LYS A 98 -14.28 -16.60 -1.44
N PHE A 99 -13.02 -16.84 -1.09
CA PHE A 99 -12.44 -18.18 -1.04
C PHE A 99 -13.22 -19.10 -0.09
N VAL A 100 -13.47 -18.64 1.14
CA VAL A 100 -14.24 -19.41 2.13
C VAL A 100 -15.65 -19.72 1.60
N ARG A 101 -16.31 -18.75 0.97
CA ARG A 101 -17.64 -18.97 0.39
C ARG A 101 -17.62 -20.02 -0.72
N GLU A 102 -16.63 -20.00 -1.61
CA GLU A 102 -16.51 -20.98 -2.70
C GLU A 102 -16.39 -22.42 -2.20
N PHE A 103 -15.65 -22.65 -1.11
CA PHE A 103 -15.57 -23.99 -0.48
C PHE A 103 -16.93 -24.54 -0.04
N PHE A 104 -17.81 -23.69 0.48
CA PHE A 104 -19.13 -24.13 0.94
C PHE A 104 -20.19 -24.13 -0.17
N SER A 105 -20.11 -23.22 -1.14
CA SER A 105 -21.09 -23.13 -2.22
C SER A 105 -20.88 -24.18 -3.32
N GLY A 106 -19.67 -24.72 -3.47
CA GLY A 106 -19.35 -25.70 -4.51
C GLY A 106 -19.84 -27.12 -4.24
N ILE A 107 -20.18 -27.44 -2.98
CA ILE A 107 -20.41 -28.82 -2.53
C ILE A 107 -21.58 -29.46 -3.29
N SER A 108 -22.66 -28.73 -3.59
CA SER A 108 -23.83 -29.31 -4.27
C SER A 108 -23.54 -29.82 -5.68
N HIS A 109 -22.57 -29.23 -6.38
CA HIS A 109 -22.19 -29.65 -7.73
C HIS A 109 -21.32 -30.91 -7.73
N SER A 110 -20.57 -31.18 -6.65
CA SER A 110 -19.71 -32.37 -6.54
C SER A 110 -20.44 -33.60 -6.02
N ILE A 111 -21.59 -33.45 -5.35
CA ILE A 111 -22.38 -34.57 -4.78
C ILE A 111 -22.52 -35.74 -5.76
N MET A 112 -22.87 -35.44 -7.01
CA MET A 112 -23.12 -36.48 -8.03
C MET A 112 -21.89 -37.32 -8.39
N PHE A 113 -20.69 -36.87 -8.06
CA PHE A 113 -19.42 -37.53 -8.33
C PHE A 113 -18.74 -38.07 -7.07
N GLU A 114 -19.00 -37.47 -5.91
CA GLU A 114 -18.39 -37.85 -4.63
C GLU A 114 -19.22 -38.89 -3.87
N GLU A 115 -20.55 -38.78 -3.90
CA GLU A 115 -21.47 -39.62 -3.12
C GLU A 115 -21.91 -40.87 -3.90
N LEU A 116 -20.95 -41.77 -4.20
CA LEU A 116 -21.18 -42.99 -4.96
C LEU A 116 -21.04 -44.25 -4.06
N PRO A 117 -22.04 -45.15 -4.00
CA PRO A 117 -22.04 -46.25 -3.03
C PRO A 117 -21.02 -47.37 -3.32
N ASN A 118 -20.80 -47.74 -4.59
CA ASN A 118 -19.74 -48.67 -4.99
C ASN A 118 -19.09 -48.20 -6.30
N VAL A 119 -17.79 -47.96 -6.28
CA VAL A 119 -17.02 -47.45 -7.44
C VAL A 119 -16.18 -48.53 -8.14
N ASP A 120 -16.25 -49.79 -7.72
CA ASP A 120 -15.36 -50.86 -8.20
C ASP A 120 -15.46 -51.08 -9.72
N ARG A 121 -16.68 -50.92 -10.28
CA ARG A 121 -16.90 -51.05 -11.72
C ARG A 121 -16.20 -49.94 -12.51
N ILE A 122 -16.26 -48.71 -12.01
CA ILE A 122 -15.60 -47.54 -12.61
C ILE A 122 -14.08 -47.69 -12.47
N LEU A 123 -13.61 -48.08 -11.29
CA LEU A 123 -12.20 -48.36 -11.04
C LEU A 123 -11.67 -49.41 -11.99
N LYS A 124 -12.39 -50.53 -12.17
CA LYS A 124 -12.03 -51.57 -13.13
C LYS A 124 -11.95 -51.03 -14.56
N LEU A 125 -12.91 -50.22 -14.99
CA LEU A 125 -12.86 -49.59 -16.31
C LEU A 125 -11.61 -48.71 -16.49
N CYS A 126 -11.25 -47.90 -15.49
CA CYS A 126 -10.03 -47.10 -15.52
C CYS A 126 -8.76 -47.97 -15.58
N THR A 127 -8.73 -49.08 -14.86
CA THR A 127 -7.61 -50.04 -14.90
C THR A 127 -7.53 -50.76 -16.25
N ASP A 128 -8.67 -51.15 -16.84
CA ASP A 128 -8.72 -51.79 -18.15
C ASP A 128 -8.19 -50.81 -19.23
N ILE A 129 -8.57 -49.53 -19.17
CA ILE A 129 -8.01 -48.48 -20.06
C ILE A 129 -6.49 -48.38 -19.90
N PHE A 130 -6.01 -48.36 -18.65
CA PHE A 130 -4.58 -48.29 -18.37
C PHE A 130 -3.82 -49.50 -18.96
N LEU A 131 -4.37 -50.70 -18.79
CA LEU A 131 -3.77 -51.94 -19.31
C LEU A 131 -3.75 -51.97 -20.84
N VAL A 132 -4.84 -51.59 -21.50
CA VAL A 132 -4.95 -51.56 -22.97
C VAL A 132 -3.99 -50.52 -23.57
N ARG A 133 -3.76 -49.40 -22.86
CA ARG A 133 -2.74 -48.42 -23.23
C ARG A 133 -1.32 -49.00 -23.11
N GLU A 134 -1.04 -49.81 -22.10
CA GLU A 134 0.26 -50.50 -21.97
C GLU A 134 0.49 -51.56 -23.05
N THR A 135 -0.56 -52.26 -23.50
CA THR A 135 -0.45 -53.24 -24.58
C THR A 135 -0.40 -52.61 -25.98
N GLY A 136 -0.79 -51.33 -26.11
CA GLY A 136 -0.75 -50.59 -27.37
C GLY A 136 -1.96 -50.85 -28.29
N GLU A 137 -3.05 -51.41 -27.77
CA GLU A 137 -4.29 -51.65 -28.53
C GLU A 137 -5.19 -50.39 -28.55
N LEU A 138 -4.81 -49.40 -29.36
CA LEU A 138 -5.41 -48.06 -29.36
C LEU A 138 -6.91 -48.01 -29.70
N GLU A 139 -7.40 -48.87 -30.61
CA GLU A 139 -8.83 -48.90 -30.95
C GLU A 139 -9.69 -49.31 -29.75
N LEU A 140 -9.22 -50.31 -28.98
CA LEU A 140 -9.92 -50.74 -27.76
C LEU A 140 -9.83 -49.68 -26.66
N GLU A 141 -8.71 -48.97 -26.58
CA GLU A 141 -8.55 -47.84 -25.66
C GLU A 141 -9.59 -46.75 -25.92
N GLU A 142 -9.77 -46.36 -27.19
CA GLU A 142 -10.75 -45.36 -27.60
C GLU A 142 -12.18 -45.76 -27.24
N ASP A 143 -12.55 -47.02 -27.47
CA ASP A 143 -13.88 -47.56 -27.13
C ASP A 143 -14.13 -47.54 -25.61
N LEU A 144 -13.14 -47.96 -24.80
CA LEU A 144 -13.24 -47.95 -23.35
C LEU A 144 -13.30 -46.52 -22.79
N TYR A 145 -12.54 -45.59 -23.37
CA TYR A 145 -12.56 -44.18 -22.98
C TYR A 145 -13.89 -43.50 -23.36
N ALA A 146 -14.44 -43.79 -24.54
CA ALA A 146 -15.76 -43.30 -24.95
C ALA A 146 -16.86 -43.75 -23.97
N LYS A 147 -16.77 -44.99 -23.48
CA LYS A 147 -17.67 -45.52 -22.44
C LYS A 147 -17.54 -44.77 -21.11
N LEU A 148 -16.33 -44.40 -20.71
CA LEU A 148 -16.08 -43.59 -19.51
C LEU A 148 -16.71 -42.19 -19.64
N ILE A 149 -16.50 -41.52 -20.77
CA ILE A 149 -17.10 -40.20 -21.03
C ILE A 149 -18.62 -40.28 -21.05
N PHE A 150 -19.19 -41.30 -21.68
CA PHE A 150 -20.65 -41.51 -21.69
C PHE A 150 -21.21 -41.66 -20.27
N LEU A 151 -20.51 -42.39 -19.41
CA LEU A 151 -20.89 -42.56 -18.01
C LEU A 151 -20.92 -41.21 -17.26
N TYR A 152 -19.88 -40.39 -17.40
CA TYR A 152 -19.81 -39.07 -16.77
C TYR A 152 -20.79 -38.04 -17.36
N ARG A 153 -21.30 -38.27 -18.57
CA ARG A 153 -22.31 -37.41 -19.22
C ARG A 153 -23.74 -37.70 -18.75
N SER A 154 -24.00 -38.85 -18.13
CA SER A 154 -25.33 -39.30 -17.71
C SER A 154 -25.35 -39.71 -16.23
N PRO A 155 -25.84 -38.85 -15.32
CA PRO A 155 -25.94 -39.14 -13.89
C PRO A 155 -26.81 -40.37 -13.59
N GLU A 156 -27.86 -40.56 -14.39
CA GLU A 156 -28.74 -41.73 -14.30
C GLU A 156 -28.01 -43.04 -14.57
N THR A 157 -27.11 -43.04 -15.56
CA THR A 157 -26.29 -44.22 -15.88
C THR A 157 -25.23 -44.43 -14.79
N MET A 158 -24.63 -43.36 -14.29
CA MET A 158 -23.67 -43.39 -13.19
C MET A 158 -24.26 -44.06 -11.94
N ILE A 159 -25.46 -43.66 -11.51
CA ILE A 159 -26.16 -44.27 -10.36
C ILE A 159 -26.42 -45.77 -10.57
N LYS A 160 -26.87 -46.17 -11.77
CA LYS A 160 -27.08 -47.60 -12.09
C LYS A 160 -25.77 -48.39 -12.05
N TRP A 161 -24.67 -47.75 -12.45
CA TRP A 161 -23.33 -48.32 -12.48
C TRP A 161 -22.61 -48.32 -11.13
N THR A 162 -23.06 -47.53 -10.15
CA THR A 162 -22.48 -47.51 -8.81
C THR A 162 -23.35 -48.17 -7.76
N ARG A 163 -24.54 -48.67 -8.12
CA ARG A 163 -25.40 -49.43 -7.20
C ARG A 163 -24.67 -50.62 -6.57
N GLU A 164 -24.91 -50.84 -5.28
CA GLU A 164 -24.43 -52.01 -4.55
C GLU A 164 -24.95 -53.31 -5.19
N LYS A 165 -24.11 -54.34 -5.19
CA LYS A 165 -24.54 -55.70 -5.54
C LYS A 165 -25.22 -56.30 -4.32
N THR A 166 -26.54 -56.39 -4.35
CA THR A 166 -27.26 -57.27 -3.42
C THR A 166 -26.90 -58.71 -3.79
N ASN A 167 -26.20 -59.39 -2.88
CA ASN A 167 -25.96 -60.83 -2.96
C ASN A 167 -27.24 -61.61 -2.66
#